data_AF-A0A1R0Z7S2-F1
#
_entry.id   AF-A0A1R0Z7S2-F1
#
_cell.length_a   1.000
_cell.length_b   1.000
_cell.length_c   1.000
_cell.angle_alpha   90.00
_cell.angle_beta   90.00
_cell.angle_gamma   90.00
#
_symmetry.space_group_name_H-M   'P 1'
#
loop_
_entity.id
_entity.type
_entity.pdbx_description
1 polymer ?
#
loop_
_entity_poly.entity_id
_entity_poly.type
_entity_poly.pdbx_seq_one_letter_code
_entity_poly.pdbx_strand_id
1 'polypeptide(L)'
;MREKRNKNKLNDVIVRLKRIRNFYSESSTQSIKEFLEYKRDTNARFTYDWPELFFLRMDLNELALFLLKIEDINARRLVIMREELTGFSKNSLFTDFRINNNQLTKFTDIENRHYNGITESTPLHESFGGRRIIQVPNYPGEFLAFIALISRLPLQWLLSSFPEEVWSIEHFGFLNDVSLFYGKSEWVKFLKGLCHDSHDVRAVILIDKLTNCKLYLRVEILMGTVVIELCNINVSSKEYKLFMKLFHGESYIYGYMPTVIPSQINHTVIIRHPHSMRPICYPIEFIIKPPSLY
;
A
#
# COMPACT_ATOMS: atom_id res chain seq x y z
N MET A 1 15.25 -31.96 18.98
CA MET A 1 15.06 -32.00 17.50
C MET A 1 14.38 -30.76 16.89
N ARG A 2 13.56 -29.98 17.63
CA ARG A 2 12.92 -28.75 17.09
C ARG A 2 13.86 -27.53 16.93
N GLU A 3 14.89 -27.39 17.77
CA GLU A 3 15.83 -26.23 17.69
C GLU A 3 16.72 -26.22 16.45
N LYS A 4 17.13 -27.38 15.93
CA LYS A 4 17.94 -27.48 14.70
C LYS A 4 17.17 -27.01 13.45
N ARG A 5 15.85 -27.19 13.39
CA ARG A 5 15.02 -26.71 12.28
C ARG A 5 14.86 -25.18 12.25
N ASN A 6 14.80 -24.52 13.42
CA ASN A 6 14.70 -23.06 13.50
C ASN A 6 16.02 -22.34 13.23
N LYS A 7 17.16 -22.93 13.63
CA LYS A 7 18.50 -22.39 13.29
C LYS A 7 18.76 -22.36 11.78
N ASN A 8 18.29 -23.37 11.04
CA ASN A 8 18.39 -23.39 9.59
C ASN A 8 17.56 -22.27 8.93
N LYS A 9 16.34 -22.00 9.44
CA LYS A 9 15.51 -20.90 8.94
C LYS A 9 16.13 -19.52 9.20
N LEU A 10 16.71 -19.29 10.38
CA LEU A 10 17.35 -18.01 10.71
C LEU A 10 18.62 -17.78 9.89
N ASN A 11 19.46 -18.79 9.75
CA ASN A 11 20.65 -18.71 8.90
C ASN A 11 20.29 -18.48 7.43
N ASP A 12 19.23 -19.13 6.93
CA ASP A 12 18.71 -18.89 5.58
C ASP A 12 18.24 -17.45 5.41
N VAL A 13 17.47 -16.90 6.37
CA VAL A 13 17.05 -15.49 6.38
C VAL A 13 18.25 -14.56 6.42
N ILE A 14 19.27 -14.82 7.25
CA ILE A 14 20.49 -14.00 7.32
C ILE A 14 21.26 -14.05 6.00
N VAL A 15 21.41 -15.23 5.38
CA VAL A 15 22.05 -15.38 4.06
C VAL A 15 21.28 -14.61 3.00
N ARG A 16 19.95 -14.67 3.04
CA ARG A 16 19.06 -13.95 2.13
C ARG A 16 19.14 -12.42 2.30
N LEU A 17 19.12 -11.93 3.54
CA LEU A 17 19.32 -10.51 3.86
C LEU A 17 20.71 -10.02 3.45
N LYS A 18 21.75 -10.84 3.67
CA LYS A 18 23.12 -10.55 3.18
C LYS A 18 23.16 -10.48 1.66
N ARG A 19 22.41 -11.32 0.94
CA ARG A 19 22.33 -11.27 -0.54
C ARG A 19 21.59 -10.03 -1.04
N ILE A 20 20.51 -9.62 -0.37
CA ILE A 20 19.84 -8.35 -0.65
C ILE A 20 20.80 -7.18 -0.37
N ARG A 21 21.51 -7.19 0.76
CA ARG A 21 22.55 -6.21 1.08
C ARG A 21 23.68 -6.19 0.05
N ASN A 22 24.12 -7.34 -0.42
CA ASN A 22 25.13 -7.45 -1.48
C ASN A 22 24.57 -6.98 -2.82
N PHE A 23 23.30 -7.24 -3.14
CA PHE A 23 22.62 -6.67 -4.30
C PHE A 23 22.64 -5.13 -4.26
N TYR A 24 22.64 -4.49 -3.09
CA TYR A 24 22.81 -3.04 -2.99
C TYR A 24 24.26 -2.56 -3.11
N SER A 25 25.26 -3.38 -2.81
CA SER A 25 26.65 -2.96 -2.92
C SER A 25 27.01 -2.67 -4.39
N GLU A 26 27.69 -1.55 -4.61
CA GLU A 26 28.19 -1.08 -5.92
C GLU A 26 29.07 -2.12 -6.65
N SER A 27 29.54 -3.14 -5.93
CA SER A 27 30.39 -4.23 -6.40
C SER A 27 29.63 -5.48 -6.85
N SER A 28 28.28 -5.50 -6.82
CA SER A 28 27.52 -6.66 -7.30
C SER A 28 27.30 -6.61 -8.82
N THR A 29 27.91 -7.55 -9.53
CA THR A 29 27.67 -7.84 -10.96
C THR A 29 26.35 -8.56 -11.22
N GLN A 30 25.59 -8.91 -10.16
CA GLN A 30 24.40 -9.73 -10.30
C GLN A 30 23.22 -8.89 -10.81
N SER A 31 22.70 -9.21 -11.99
CA SER A 31 21.56 -8.49 -12.57
C SER A 31 20.27 -8.79 -11.79
N ILE A 32 19.31 -7.85 -11.79
CA ILE A 32 17.99 -8.10 -11.17
C ILE A 32 17.30 -9.35 -11.76
N LYS A 33 17.57 -9.65 -13.03
CA LYS A 33 17.09 -10.84 -13.71
C LYS A 33 17.65 -12.12 -13.07
N GLU A 34 18.94 -12.15 -12.77
CA GLU A 34 19.59 -13.27 -12.07
C GLU A 34 19.06 -13.42 -10.64
N PHE A 35 18.76 -12.30 -9.96
CA PHE A 35 18.14 -12.34 -8.62
C PHE A 35 16.72 -12.94 -8.67
N LEU A 36 15.92 -12.55 -9.67
CA LEU A 36 14.55 -13.06 -9.86
C LEU A 36 14.52 -14.51 -10.33
N GLU A 37 15.46 -14.91 -11.19
CA GLU A 37 15.62 -16.31 -11.65
C GLU A 37 15.96 -17.24 -10.48
N TYR A 38 16.80 -16.80 -9.55
CA TYR A 38 17.07 -17.56 -8.32
C TYR A 38 15.83 -17.77 -7.44
N LYS A 39 14.87 -16.83 -7.51
CA LYS A 39 13.58 -16.92 -6.79
C LYS A 39 12.54 -17.74 -7.54
N ARG A 40 12.88 -18.30 -8.69
CA ARG A 40 12.05 -19.27 -9.40
C ARG A 40 12.40 -20.69 -8.96
N ASP A 41 11.38 -21.54 -8.82
CA ASP A 41 11.53 -22.97 -8.61
C ASP A 41 12.02 -23.67 -9.89
N THR A 42 12.22 -24.98 -9.83
CA THR A 42 12.65 -25.80 -10.98
C THR A 42 11.67 -25.77 -12.16
N ASN A 43 10.44 -25.27 -11.97
CA ASN A 43 9.42 -25.08 -13.00
C ASN A 43 9.30 -23.62 -13.43
N ALA A 44 10.31 -22.78 -13.16
CA ALA A 44 10.33 -21.35 -13.43
C ALA A 44 9.24 -20.53 -12.71
N ARG A 45 8.57 -21.09 -11.69
CA ARG A 45 7.55 -20.39 -10.91
C ARG A 45 8.19 -19.66 -9.75
N PHE A 46 7.83 -18.42 -9.50
CA PHE A 46 8.32 -17.74 -8.32
C PHE A 46 7.92 -18.48 -7.03
N THR A 47 8.88 -18.79 -6.18
CA THR A 47 8.62 -19.37 -4.85
C THR A 47 7.75 -18.42 -4.04
N TYR A 48 6.78 -18.96 -3.30
CA TYR A 48 5.73 -18.17 -2.67
C TYR A 48 6.26 -17.24 -1.56
N ASP A 49 7.29 -17.66 -0.82
CA ASP A 49 7.74 -16.94 0.36
C ASP A 49 8.91 -15.99 0.07
N TRP A 50 8.70 -14.71 0.34
CA TRP A 50 9.73 -13.67 0.31
C TRP A 50 9.83 -13.01 1.69
N PRO A 51 10.21 -13.78 2.74
CA PRO A 51 10.28 -13.28 4.11
C PRO A 51 11.21 -12.07 4.26
N GLU A 52 12.12 -11.85 3.31
CA GLU A 52 12.97 -10.68 3.26
C GLU A 52 12.20 -9.37 3.08
N LEU A 53 11.07 -9.40 2.34
CA LEU A 53 10.21 -8.23 2.17
C LEU A 53 9.60 -7.79 3.50
N PHE A 54 9.32 -8.72 4.41
CA PHE A 54 8.88 -8.39 5.77
C PHE A 54 9.93 -7.57 6.52
N PHE A 55 11.22 -7.92 6.40
CA PHE A 55 12.29 -7.15 7.02
C PHE A 55 12.49 -5.79 6.34
N LEU A 56 12.42 -5.73 5.01
CA LEU A 56 12.51 -4.46 4.28
C LEU A 56 11.37 -3.51 4.67
N ARG A 57 10.17 -4.00 4.99
CA ARG A 57 9.09 -3.15 5.50
C ARG A 57 9.40 -2.47 6.84
N MET A 58 10.32 -3.03 7.63
CA MET A 58 10.75 -2.38 8.87
C MET A 58 11.58 -1.12 8.61
N ASP A 59 12.20 -1.01 7.42
CA ASP A 59 12.94 0.16 6.98
C ASP A 59 12.45 0.60 5.58
N LEU A 60 11.49 1.52 5.56
CA LEU A 60 10.89 1.98 4.31
C LEU A 60 11.87 2.65 3.35
N ASN A 61 13.02 3.14 3.83
CA ASN A 61 14.06 3.66 2.95
C ASN A 61 14.79 2.52 2.23
N GLU A 62 15.12 1.43 2.93
CA GLU A 62 15.69 0.24 2.29
C GLU A 62 14.70 -0.39 1.29
N LEU A 63 13.41 -0.46 1.65
CA LEU A 63 12.36 -0.92 0.74
C LEU A 63 12.23 -0.02 -0.49
N ALA A 64 12.28 1.30 -0.33
CA ALA A 64 12.26 2.24 -1.43
C ALA A 64 13.42 2.00 -2.41
N LEU A 65 14.65 1.96 -1.88
CA LEU A 65 15.85 1.64 -2.65
C LEU A 65 15.74 0.28 -3.33
N PHE A 66 15.14 -0.72 -2.68
CA PHE A 66 14.90 -2.04 -3.27
C PHE A 66 14.08 -1.93 -4.55
N LEU A 67 12.89 -1.34 -4.42
CA LEU A 67 11.88 -1.32 -5.47
C LEU A 67 12.32 -0.44 -6.64
N LEU A 68 13.02 0.67 -6.36
CA LEU A 68 13.55 1.57 -7.39
C LEU A 68 14.71 0.95 -8.18
N LYS A 69 15.50 0.06 -7.56
CA LYS A 69 16.55 -0.69 -8.26
C LYS A 69 16.00 -1.74 -9.23
N ILE A 70 14.71 -2.09 -9.13
CA ILE A 70 14.02 -2.94 -10.10
C ILE A 70 13.57 -2.07 -11.28
N GLU A 71 14.38 -2.00 -12.34
CA GLU A 71 14.05 -1.21 -13.54
C GLU A 71 12.87 -1.77 -14.35
N ASP A 72 12.70 -3.10 -14.35
CA ASP A 72 11.57 -3.76 -15.03
C ASP A 72 10.28 -3.58 -14.20
N ILE A 73 9.32 -2.86 -14.76
CA ILE A 73 8.06 -2.55 -14.10
C ILE A 73 7.24 -3.80 -13.74
N ASN A 74 7.24 -4.85 -14.57
CA ASN A 74 6.48 -6.06 -14.30
C ASN A 74 7.14 -6.88 -13.18
N ALA A 75 8.47 -6.91 -13.15
CA ALA A 75 9.20 -7.45 -12.02
C ALA A 75 8.91 -6.68 -10.72
N ARG A 76 8.84 -5.34 -10.78
CA ARG A 76 8.51 -4.53 -9.61
C ARG A 76 7.08 -4.80 -9.13
N ARG A 77 6.11 -4.86 -10.04
CA ARG A 77 4.71 -5.22 -9.73
C ARG A 77 4.61 -6.61 -9.11
N LEU A 78 5.34 -7.59 -9.63
CA LEU A 78 5.40 -8.93 -9.08
C LEU A 78 5.89 -8.95 -7.63
N VAL A 79 6.90 -8.14 -7.31
CA VAL A 79 7.40 -7.97 -5.93
C VAL A 79 6.34 -7.28 -5.08
N ILE A 80 5.74 -6.19 -5.56
CA ILE A 80 4.72 -5.41 -4.83
C ILE A 80 3.50 -6.26 -4.49
N MET A 81 3.08 -7.17 -5.38
CA MET A 81 1.93 -8.06 -5.17
C MET A 81 2.17 -9.18 -4.15
N ARG A 82 3.34 -9.23 -3.50
CA ARG A 82 3.60 -10.21 -2.46
C ARG A 82 2.78 -9.91 -1.22
N GLU A 83 2.39 -10.97 -0.52
CA GLU A 83 1.57 -10.89 0.69
C GLU A 83 2.30 -10.11 1.79
N GLU A 84 3.63 -10.24 1.85
CA GLU A 84 4.45 -9.48 2.79
C GLU A 84 4.34 -7.97 2.57
N LEU A 85 4.09 -7.49 1.33
CA LEU A 85 3.92 -6.07 1.03
C LEU A 85 2.46 -5.60 1.08
N THR A 86 1.53 -6.38 0.54
CA THR A 86 0.11 -6.00 0.51
C THR A 86 -0.64 -6.31 1.80
N GLY A 87 -0.16 -7.30 2.57
CA GLY A 87 -0.90 -7.88 3.70
C GLY A 87 -2.03 -8.83 3.29
N PHE A 88 -2.24 -9.06 1.99
CA PHE A 88 -3.33 -9.87 1.48
C PHE A 88 -2.81 -11.09 0.72
N SER A 89 -3.34 -12.26 1.06
CA SER A 89 -3.14 -13.46 0.24
C SER A 89 -3.85 -13.29 -1.11
N LYS A 90 -3.41 -14.02 -2.15
CA LYS A 90 -4.13 -14.02 -3.44
C LYS A 90 -5.58 -14.45 -3.30
N ASN A 91 -5.86 -15.37 -2.36
CA ASN A 91 -7.22 -15.80 -2.09
C ASN A 91 -8.06 -14.66 -1.50
N SER A 92 -7.51 -13.90 -0.55
CA SER A 92 -8.18 -12.73 0.04
C SER A 92 -8.45 -11.65 -1.01
N LEU A 93 -7.49 -11.36 -1.89
CA LEU A 93 -7.70 -10.44 -3.02
C LEU A 93 -8.85 -10.87 -3.93
N PHE A 94 -9.01 -12.18 -4.13
CA PHE A 94 -10.11 -12.74 -4.91
C PHE A 94 -11.44 -12.72 -4.16
N THR A 95 -11.49 -13.20 -2.92
CA THR A 95 -12.74 -13.33 -2.16
C THR A 95 -13.29 -12.01 -1.70
N ASP A 96 -12.42 -11.11 -1.24
CA ASP A 96 -12.82 -9.90 -0.52
C ASP A 96 -12.94 -8.71 -1.47
N PHE A 97 -12.08 -8.67 -2.50
CA PHE A 97 -12.00 -7.56 -3.46
C PHE A 97 -12.36 -7.94 -4.90
N ARG A 98 -12.75 -9.20 -5.15
CA ARG A 98 -13.15 -9.72 -6.48
C ARG A 98 -12.09 -9.55 -7.56
N ILE A 99 -10.82 -9.46 -7.17
CA ILE A 99 -9.70 -9.39 -8.10
C ILE A 99 -9.43 -10.79 -8.62
N ASN A 100 -9.73 -11.04 -9.88
CA ASN A 100 -9.58 -12.38 -10.46
C ASN A 100 -8.12 -12.71 -10.78
N ASN A 101 -7.81 -14.01 -10.82
CA ASN A 101 -6.46 -14.49 -11.13
C ASN A 101 -5.95 -14.01 -12.49
N ASN A 102 -6.83 -13.78 -13.47
CA ASN A 102 -6.41 -13.28 -14.79
C ASN A 102 -5.90 -11.84 -14.70
N GLN A 103 -6.54 -10.98 -13.90
CA GLN A 103 -6.06 -9.61 -13.62
C GLN A 103 -4.71 -9.64 -12.92
N LEU A 104 -4.55 -10.48 -11.90
CA LEU A 104 -3.29 -10.65 -11.17
C LEU A 104 -2.16 -11.19 -12.05
N THR A 105 -2.44 -12.22 -12.85
CA THR A 105 -1.47 -12.82 -13.76
C THR A 105 -1.03 -11.78 -14.76
N LYS A 106 -1.95 -11.12 -15.47
CA LYS A 106 -1.60 -10.06 -16.43
C LYS A 106 -0.72 -9.01 -15.76
N PHE A 107 -1.14 -8.49 -14.61
CA PHE A 107 -0.45 -7.42 -13.89
C PHE A 107 1.01 -7.76 -13.51
N THR A 108 1.29 -9.03 -13.26
CA THR A 108 2.61 -9.50 -12.80
C THR A 108 3.41 -10.24 -13.86
N ASP A 109 2.89 -10.34 -15.09
CA ASP A 109 3.50 -11.13 -16.15
C ASP A 109 4.71 -10.41 -16.76
N ILE A 110 5.89 -11.01 -16.55
CA ILE A 110 7.17 -10.53 -17.06
C ILE A 110 7.34 -10.87 -18.57
N GLU A 111 6.62 -11.88 -19.07
CA GLU A 111 6.77 -12.43 -20.42
C GLU A 111 5.85 -11.76 -21.46
N ASN A 112 4.81 -11.04 -21.01
CA ASN A 112 3.84 -10.35 -21.86
C ASN A 112 4.34 -9.01 -22.43
N ARG A 113 5.49 -9.02 -23.12
CA ARG A 113 6.00 -7.88 -23.90
C ARG A 113 5.25 -7.63 -25.23
N HIS A 114 4.25 -8.45 -25.56
CA HIS A 114 3.57 -8.46 -26.86
C HIS A 114 2.04 -8.37 -26.80
N TYR A 115 1.46 -7.66 -25.83
CA TYR A 115 0.04 -7.29 -25.92
C TYR A 115 -0.14 -6.02 -26.77
N ASN A 116 0.09 -6.18 -28.08
CA ASN A 116 -0.44 -5.28 -29.10
C ASN A 116 -1.91 -5.63 -29.32
N GLY A 117 -2.82 -4.72 -28.96
CA GLY A 117 -4.19 -4.70 -29.47
C GLY A 117 -5.19 -5.58 -28.74
N ILE A 118 -5.97 -4.96 -27.84
CA ILE A 118 -7.41 -5.18 -27.78
C ILE A 118 -8.06 -3.80 -27.73
N THR A 119 -8.67 -3.40 -28.84
CA THR A 119 -9.72 -2.39 -28.92
C THR A 119 -10.94 -2.86 -28.13
N GLU A 120 -11.54 -2.00 -27.31
CA GLU A 120 -12.94 -1.59 -27.47
C GLU A 120 -13.39 -0.54 -26.43
N SER A 121 -13.82 0.59 -27.01
CA SER A 121 -14.83 1.57 -26.60
C SER A 121 -15.61 1.38 -25.28
N THR A 122 -15.53 2.40 -24.43
CA THR A 122 -16.73 3.08 -23.87
C THR A 122 -16.36 4.54 -23.57
N PRO A 123 -17.14 5.55 -24.02
CA PRO A 123 -16.80 6.95 -23.81
C PRO A 123 -17.05 7.34 -22.34
N LEU A 124 -15.98 7.73 -21.63
CA LEU A 124 -16.11 8.39 -20.33
C LEU A 124 -16.56 9.83 -20.58
N HIS A 125 -17.81 10.08 -20.21
CA HIS A 125 -18.48 11.36 -20.25
C HIS A 125 -17.58 12.49 -19.72
N GLU A 126 -17.27 13.45 -20.58
CA GLU A 126 -16.69 14.73 -20.21
C GLU A 126 -17.68 15.50 -19.32
N SER A 127 -17.26 15.88 -18.11
CA SER A 127 -17.60 17.20 -17.55
C SER A 127 -16.79 17.54 -16.29
N PHE A 128 -16.27 18.77 -16.31
CA PHE A 128 -15.62 19.56 -15.25
C PHE A 128 -14.11 19.38 -15.02
N GLY A 129 -13.40 20.49 -15.26
CA GLY A 129 -11.94 20.60 -15.35
C GLY A 129 -11.16 20.07 -14.15
N GLY A 130 -10.23 19.17 -14.42
CA GLY A 130 -9.30 18.65 -13.43
C GLY A 130 -8.53 17.43 -13.93
N ARG A 131 -7.21 17.59 -14.03
CA ARG A 131 -6.15 16.58 -14.23
C ARG A 131 -6.17 15.74 -15.52
N ARG A 132 -4.98 15.73 -16.14
CA ARG A 132 -4.61 14.86 -17.25
C ARG A 132 -4.67 13.41 -16.75
N ILE A 133 -5.66 12.64 -17.19
CA ILE A 133 -5.72 11.20 -16.95
C ILE A 133 -4.66 10.55 -17.86
N ILE A 134 -3.58 10.04 -17.28
CA ILE A 134 -2.66 9.15 -18.01
C ILE A 134 -3.43 7.85 -18.23
N GLN A 135 -3.98 7.66 -19.43
CA GLN A 135 -4.54 6.38 -19.81
C GLN A 135 -3.40 5.37 -19.89
N VAL A 136 -3.39 4.41 -18.97
CA VAL A 136 -2.46 3.30 -18.99
C VAL A 136 -3.06 2.24 -19.92
N PRO A 137 -2.42 1.91 -21.05
CA PRO A 137 -2.91 0.82 -21.87
C PRO A 137 -2.86 -0.48 -21.05
N ASN A 138 -3.95 -1.27 -21.13
CA ASN A 138 -4.10 -2.65 -20.66
C ASN A 138 -4.50 -2.94 -19.19
N TYR A 139 -4.68 -1.95 -18.30
CA TYR A 139 -5.22 -2.19 -16.94
C TYR A 139 -6.28 -1.16 -16.54
N PRO A 140 -7.36 -1.57 -15.83
CA PRO A 140 -8.28 -0.61 -15.23
C PRO A 140 -7.51 0.28 -14.24
N GLY A 141 -7.60 1.61 -14.38
CA GLY A 141 -6.92 2.55 -13.48
C GLY A 141 -7.30 2.34 -12.01
N GLU A 142 -8.54 1.92 -11.75
CA GLU A 142 -9.04 1.53 -10.43
C GLU A 142 -8.25 0.38 -9.80
N PHE A 143 -7.95 -0.67 -10.58
CA PHE A 143 -7.19 -1.81 -10.08
C PHE A 143 -5.79 -1.39 -9.63
N LEU A 144 -5.09 -0.60 -10.44
CA LEU A 144 -3.77 -0.06 -10.12
C LEU A 144 -3.81 0.84 -8.88
N ALA A 145 -4.84 1.68 -8.79
CA ALA A 145 -5.05 2.56 -7.65
C ALA A 145 -5.33 1.78 -6.35
N PHE A 146 -6.09 0.69 -6.44
CA PHE A 146 -6.33 -0.19 -5.31
C PHE A 146 -5.05 -0.88 -4.84
N ILE A 147 -4.24 -1.41 -5.77
CA ILE A 147 -2.94 -1.99 -5.43
C ILE A 147 -2.04 -0.96 -4.76
N ALA A 148 -1.95 0.26 -5.29
CA ALA A 148 -1.19 1.35 -4.70
C ALA A 148 -1.64 1.68 -3.25
N LEU A 149 -2.96 1.69 -3.02
CA LEU A 149 -3.56 1.96 -1.72
C LEU A 149 -3.20 0.88 -0.68
N ILE A 150 -3.32 -0.41 -1.03
CA ILE A 150 -3.01 -1.51 -0.09
C ILE A 150 -1.51 -1.67 0.13
N SER A 151 -0.68 -1.44 -0.89
CA SER A 151 0.77 -1.53 -0.77
C SER A 151 1.42 -0.28 -0.15
N ARG A 152 0.65 0.80 0.06
CA ARG A 152 1.13 2.10 0.58
C ARG A 152 2.26 2.69 -0.27
N LEU A 153 2.13 2.60 -1.61
CA LEU A 153 3.12 3.10 -2.58
C LEU A 153 2.52 4.18 -3.49
N PRO A 154 3.33 5.13 -4.01
CA PRO A 154 2.87 6.04 -5.05
C PRO A 154 2.40 5.29 -6.29
N LEU A 155 1.31 5.76 -6.91
CA LEU A 155 0.75 5.12 -8.11
C LEU A 155 1.79 5.02 -9.24
N GLN A 156 2.63 6.05 -9.41
CA GLN A 156 3.69 6.09 -10.43
C GLN A 156 4.66 4.91 -10.35
N TRP A 157 4.91 4.35 -9.16
CA TRP A 157 5.79 3.20 -8.98
C TRP A 157 5.23 1.92 -9.63
N LEU A 158 3.91 1.87 -9.84
CA LEU A 158 3.22 0.82 -10.57
C LEU A 158 3.05 1.13 -12.06
N LEU A 159 3.37 2.34 -12.52
CA LEU A 159 3.10 2.81 -13.89
C LEU A 159 4.34 3.06 -14.73
N SER A 160 5.46 3.42 -14.11
CA SER A 160 6.70 3.80 -14.79
C SER A 160 7.85 2.88 -14.43
N SER A 161 8.67 2.52 -15.42
CA SER A 161 9.98 1.88 -15.18
C SER A 161 10.92 2.79 -14.39
N PHE A 162 10.81 4.10 -14.60
CA PHE A 162 11.58 5.14 -13.89
C PHE A 162 10.59 6.06 -13.18
N PRO A 163 10.04 5.65 -12.02
CA PRO A 163 9.05 6.44 -11.33
C PRO A 163 9.72 7.61 -10.59
N GLU A 164 8.97 8.69 -10.42
CA GLU A 164 9.41 9.80 -9.59
C GLU A 164 9.36 9.42 -8.10
N GLU A 165 10.30 9.95 -7.32
CA GLU A 165 10.35 9.81 -5.86
C GLU A 165 9.50 10.86 -5.15
N VAL A 166 8.23 10.95 -5.57
CA VAL A 166 7.26 11.95 -5.06
C VAL A 166 6.01 11.24 -4.56
N TRP A 167 5.57 11.63 -3.36
CA TRP A 167 4.32 11.11 -2.79
C TRP A 167 3.12 11.69 -3.54
N SER A 168 2.13 10.86 -3.83
CA SER A 168 0.93 11.30 -4.52
C SER A 168 -0.34 10.67 -3.93
N ILE A 169 -1.43 11.44 -3.99
CA ILE A 169 -2.79 11.01 -3.65
C ILE A 169 -3.61 10.68 -4.90
N GLU A 170 -2.98 10.53 -6.06
CA GLU A 170 -3.66 10.37 -7.35
C GLU A 170 -4.56 9.15 -7.39
N HIS A 171 -4.15 8.06 -6.72
CA HIS A 171 -4.92 6.82 -6.65
C HIS A 171 -6.33 7.01 -6.05
N PHE A 172 -6.52 7.98 -5.15
CA PHE A 172 -7.86 8.32 -4.65
C PHE A 172 -8.81 8.81 -5.75
N GLY A 173 -8.29 9.38 -6.84
CA GLY A 173 -9.11 9.84 -7.96
C GLY A 173 -9.57 8.73 -8.92
N PHE A 174 -9.00 7.52 -8.80
CA PHE A 174 -9.28 6.38 -9.68
C PHE A 174 -10.15 5.30 -9.04
N LEU A 175 -10.39 5.37 -7.73
CA LEU A 175 -11.17 4.39 -6.99
C LEU A 175 -12.66 4.77 -7.07
N ASN A 176 -13.52 3.85 -7.50
CA ASN A 176 -14.97 4.11 -7.59
C ASN A 176 -15.65 4.06 -6.22
N ASP A 177 -15.11 3.26 -5.29
CA ASP A 177 -15.67 3.06 -3.93
C ASP A 177 -15.12 4.05 -2.88
N VAL A 178 -14.66 5.23 -3.30
CA VAL A 178 -14.19 6.24 -2.35
C VAL A 178 -15.38 6.77 -1.56
N SER A 179 -15.34 6.54 -0.25
CA SER A 179 -16.38 7.06 0.63
C SER A 179 -16.19 8.57 0.82
N LEU A 180 -17.21 9.34 0.46
CA LEU A 180 -17.23 10.79 0.63
C LEU A 180 -18.00 11.15 1.91
N PHE A 181 -17.34 11.86 2.82
CA PHE A 181 -17.96 12.32 4.06
C PHE A 181 -17.90 13.83 4.20
N TYR A 182 -18.96 14.40 4.76
CA TYR A 182 -19.07 15.83 4.99
C TYR A 182 -19.10 16.22 6.47
N GLY A 183 -18.89 15.27 7.38
CA GLY A 183 -18.86 15.55 8.81
C GLY A 183 -18.62 14.34 9.70
N LYS A 184 -18.50 14.63 11.00
CA LYS A 184 -18.16 13.64 12.03
C LYS A 184 -19.24 12.56 12.22
N SER A 185 -20.51 12.87 12.02
CA SER A 185 -21.60 11.89 12.18
C SER A 185 -21.53 10.76 11.15
N GLU A 186 -21.28 11.09 9.88
CA GLU A 186 -21.07 10.12 8.81
C GLU A 186 -19.80 9.31 9.03
N TRP A 187 -18.71 9.97 9.45
CA TRP A 187 -17.47 9.32 9.85
C TRP A 187 -17.68 8.27 10.95
N VAL A 188 -18.40 8.60 12.02
CA VAL A 188 -18.68 7.66 13.12
C VAL A 188 -19.55 6.49 12.65
N LYS A 189 -20.55 6.74 11.78
CA LYS A 189 -21.36 5.66 11.19
C LYS A 189 -20.51 4.73 10.33
N PHE A 190 -19.64 5.28 9.50
CA PHE A 190 -18.70 4.53 8.69
C PHE A 190 -17.82 3.63 9.54
N LEU A 191 -17.15 4.18 10.57
CA LEU A 191 -16.29 3.41 11.46
C LEU A 191 -17.02 2.26 12.16
N LYS A 192 -18.29 2.46 12.56
CA LYS A 192 -19.12 1.41 13.18
C LYS A 192 -19.58 0.33 12.19
N GLY A 193 -19.64 0.67 10.90
CA GLY A 193 -20.04 -0.25 9.83
C GLY A 193 -18.91 -1.16 9.33
N LEU A 194 -17.66 -0.92 9.74
CA LEU A 194 -16.53 -1.76 9.35
C LEU A 194 -16.66 -3.17 9.94
N CYS A 195 -16.33 -4.19 9.14
CA CYS A 195 -16.30 -5.57 9.62
C CYS A 195 -15.04 -5.80 10.44
N HIS A 196 -15.21 -5.96 11.75
CA HIS A 196 -14.10 -5.97 12.71
C HIS A 196 -13.23 -7.22 12.70
N ASP A 197 -13.73 -8.34 12.15
CA ASP A 197 -12.99 -9.59 12.07
C ASP A 197 -12.28 -9.81 10.72
N SER A 198 -12.48 -8.92 9.74
CA SER A 198 -11.80 -8.97 8.44
C SER A 198 -10.62 -8.02 8.36
N HIS A 199 -9.68 -8.32 7.46
CA HIS A 199 -8.70 -7.34 6.99
C HIS A 199 -9.30 -6.59 5.80
N ASP A 200 -9.40 -5.28 5.88
CA ASP A 200 -9.95 -4.44 4.80
C ASP A 200 -9.23 -3.08 4.77
N VAL A 201 -9.10 -2.51 3.58
CA VAL A 201 -8.46 -1.21 3.34
C VAL A 201 -9.38 -0.38 2.45
N ARG A 202 -9.75 0.81 2.93
CA ARG A 202 -10.67 1.74 2.26
C ARG A 202 -10.00 3.08 2.03
N ALA A 203 -10.28 3.66 0.87
CA ALA A 203 -10.00 5.06 0.59
C ALA A 203 -11.22 5.90 0.99
N VAL A 204 -10.96 6.97 1.74
CA VAL A 204 -11.99 7.90 2.22
C VAL A 204 -11.55 9.32 1.88
N ILE A 205 -12.48 10.14 1.39
CA ILE A 205 -12.27 11.59 1.27
C ILE A 205 -13.26 12.31 2.16
N LEU A 206 -12.74 13.02 3.16
CA LEU A 206 -13.55 13.89 4.01
C LEU A 206 -13.46 15.33 3.51
N ILE A 207 -14.62 15.96 3.31
CA ILE A 207 -14.73 17.32 2.78
C ILE A 207 -15.37 18.22 3.84
N ASP A 208 -14.63 19.21 4.31
CA ASP A 208 -15.21 20.28 5.14
C ASP A 208 -16.07 21.19 4.26
N LYS A 209 -17.40 21.15 4.45
CA LYS A 209 -18.38 21.93 3.66
C LYS A 209 -18.09 23.43 3.66
N LEU A 210 -17.58 23.97 4.77
CA LEU A 210 -17.38 25.41 4.91
C LEU A 210 -16.17 25.90 4.14
N THR A 211 -15.13 25.07 4.08
CA THR A 211 -13.85 25.52 3.55
C THR A 211 -13.36 24.77 2.32
N ASN A 212 -14.14 23.78 1.87
CA ASN A 212 -13.80 22.84 0.81
C ASN A 212 -12.44 22.14 1.01
N CYS A 213 -11.97 22.11 2.26
CA CYS A 213 -10.76 21.41 2.65
C CYS A 213 -11.01 19.90 2.54
N LYS A 214 -10.13 19.17 1.85
CA LYS A 214 -10.25 17.73 1.62
C LYS A 214 -9.18 16.98 2.40
N LEU A 215 -9.58 15.99 3.18
CA LEU A 215 -8.67 15.02 3.78
C LEU A 215 -8.77 13.72 2.99
N TYR A 216 -7.63 13.24 2.50
CA TYR A 216 -7.48 11.94 1.85
C TYR A 216 -7.01 10.97 2.91
N LEU A 217 -7.89 10.05 3.29
CA LEU A 217 -7.68 9.13 4.39
C LEU A 217 -7.60 7.70 3.87
N ARG A 218 -6.52 7.00 4.21
CA ARG A 218 -6.47 5.54 4.10
C ARG A 218 -6.95 4.97 5.43
N VAL A 219 -7.97 4.12 5.39
CA VAL A 219 -8.52 3.45 6.56
C VAL A 219 -8.30 1.95 6.41
N GLU A 220 -7.51 1.37 7.30
CA GLU A 220 -7.26 -0.06 7.36
C GLU A 220 -7.86 -0.64 8.63
N ILE A 221 -8.62 -1.71 8.50
CA ILE A 221 -9.07 -2.52 9.64
C ILE A 221 -8.33 -3.84 9.64
N LEU A 222 -7.67 -4.16 10.76
CA LEU A 222 -6.89 -5.37 10.95
C LEU A 222 -7.22 -5.95 12.32
N MET A 223 -7.96 -7.05 12.34
CA MET A 223 -8.33 -7.77 13.56
C MET A 223 -8.90 -6.86 14.66
N GLY A 224 -9.82 -5.97 14.29
CA GLY A 224 -10.49 -5.05 15.20
C GLY A 224 -9.65 -3.83 15.61
N THR A 225 -8.45 -3.68 15.07
CA THR A 225 -7.71 -2.41 15.10
C THR A 225 -8.06 -1.61 13.85
N VAL A 226 -8.37 -0.32 14.00
CA VAL A 226 -8.59 0.58 12.87
C VAL A 226 -7.45 1.59 12.82
N VAL A 227 -6.71 1.58 11.72
CA VAL A 227 -5.59 2.46 11.43
C VAL A 227 -6.06 3.48 10.40
N ILE A 228 -5.97 4.76 10.74
CA ILE A 228 -6.39 5.85 9.86
C ILE A 228 -5.18 6.75 9.58
N GLU A 229 -4.73 6.74 8.33
CA GLU A 229 -3.62 7.56 7.85
C GLU A 229 -4.16 8.79 7.08
N LEU A 230 -3.66 9.98 7.41
CA LEU A 230 -3.84 11.19 6.62
C LEU A 230 -2.78 11.24 5.52
N CYS A 231 -3.19 11.03 4.28
CA CYS A 231 -2.31 10.87 3.12
C CYS A 231 -2.06 12.17 2.34
N ASN A 232 -2.63 13.30 2.77
CA ASN A 232 -2.40 14.60 2.14
C ASN A 232 -0.91 14.92 2.01
N ILE A 233 -0.54 15.46 0.85
CA ILE A 233 0.82 15.97 0.60
C ILE A 233 0.99 17.28 1.37
N ASN A 234 2.10 17.44 2.10
CA ASN A 234 2.42 18.66 2.85
C ASN A 234 1.28 19.16 3.76
N VAL A 235 0.84 18.29 4.69
CA VAL A 235 -0.29 18.55 5.60
C VAL A 235 -0.19 19.92 6.27
N SER A 236 -1.15 20.79 5.97
CA SER A 236 -1.27 22.10 6.61
C SER A 236 -1.84 21.99 8.03
N SER A 237 -1.60 23.01 8.86
CA SER A 237 -2.17 23.08 10.22
C SER A 237 -3.69 23.00 10.24
N LYS A 238 -4.35 23.45 9.17
CA LYS A 238 -5.82 23.38 9.02
C LYS A 238 -6.29 21.95 8.78
N GLU A 239 -5.63 21.23 7.87
CA GLU A 239 -5.92 19.83 7.57
C GLU A 239 -5.66 18.96 8.80
N TYR A 240 -4.53 19.17 9.48
CA TYR A 240 -4.22 18.48 10.72
C TYR A 240 -5.28 18.72 11.81
N LYS A 241 -5.69 19.98 12.03
CA LYS A 241 -6.74 20.31 13.00
C LYS A 241 -8.07 19.66 12.63
N LEU A 242 -8.43 19.62 11.36
CA LEU A 242 -9.65 18.95 10.89
C LEU A 242 -9.57 17.44 11.13
N PHE A 243 -8.42 16.82 10.83
CA PHE A 243 -8.16 15.40 11.07
C PHE A 243 -8.31 15.04 12.55
N MET A 244 -7.64 15.78 13.44
CA MET A 244 -7.72 15.53 14.88
C MET A 244 -9.12 15.75 15.46
N LYS A 245 -9.91 16.69 14.92
CA LYS A 245 -11.31 16.91 15.34
C LYS A 245 -12.21 15.68 15.14
N LEU A 246 -11.89 14.80 14.17
CA LEU A 246 -12.66 13.57 13.93
C LEU A 246 -12.66 12.65 15.15
N PHE A 247 -11.59 12.70 15.95
CA PHE A 247 -11.33 11.81 17.09
C PHE A 247 -11.55 12.47 18.45
N HIS A 248 -12.00 13.72 18.48
CA HIS A 248 -12.25 14.43 19.74
C HIS A 248 -13.27 13.67 20.61
N GLY A 249 -12.88 13.34 21.85
CA GLY A 249 -13.72 12.58 22.78
C GLY A 249 -13.67 11.06 22.61
N GLU A 250 -12.89 10.55 21.65
CA GLU A 250 -12.63 9.12 21.48
C GLU A 250 -11.31 8.74 22.15
N SER A 251 -11.18 7.48 22.59
CA SER A 251 -9.89 6.94 23.01
C SER A 251 -9.12 6.53 21.76
N TYR A 252 -7.99 7.18 21.52
CA TYR A 252 -7.14 6.92 20.36
C TYR A 252 -5.66 7.01 20.70
N ILE A 253 -4.86 6.39 19.85
CA ILE A 253 -3.41 6.46 19.86
C ILE A 253 -2.97 7.24 18.64
N TYR A 254 -2.11 8.22 18.85
CA TYR A 254 -1.61 9.08 17.79
C TYR A 254 -0.13 8.83 17.54
N GLY A 255 0.26 9.01 16.29
CA GLY A 255 1.63 8.90 15.85
C GLY A 255 1.75 9.25 14.38
N TYR A 256 2.75 8.69 13.74
CA TYR A 256 2.97 8.83 12.32
C TYR A 256 3.46 7.51 11.74
N MET A 257 3.19 7.34 10.45
CA MET A 257 3.80 6.27 9.67
C MET A 257 4.69 6.93 8.60
N PRO A 258 5.97 6.56 8.52
CA PRO A 258 6.78 6.95 7.38
C PRO A 258 6.19 6.33 6.10
N THR A 259 6.61 6.89 4.96
CA THR A 259 6.28 6.35 3.64
C THR A 259 7.57 5.91 2.93
N VAL A 260 7.45 5.26 1.77
CA VAL A 260 8.61 4.96 0.90
C VAL A 260 9.23 6.22 0.28
N ILE A 261 8.60 7.38 0.44
CA ILE A 261 9.14 8.69 0.06
C ILE A 261 9.66 9.36 1.34
N PRO A 262 10.99 9.48 1.55
CA PRO A 262 11.56 9.90 2.84
C PRO A 262 11.09 11.28 3.32
N SER A 263 10.73 12.17 2.39
CA SER A 263 10.23 13.51 2.70
C SER A 263 8.76 13.54 3.15
N GLN A 264 8.03 12.44 3.02
CA GLN A 264 6.63 12.33 3.38
C GLN A 264 6.44 11.41 4.61
N ILE A 265 5.70 11.93 5.58
CA ILE A 265 5.15 11.18 6.71
C ILE A 265 3.61 11.30 6.69
N ASN A 266 2.92 10.23 7.06
CA ASN A 266 1.47 10.26 7.22
C ASN A 266 1.11 10.37 8.70
N HIS A 267 0.36 11.41 9.08
CA HIS A 267 -0.23 11.50 10.41
C HIS A 267 -1.22 10.35 10.59
N THR A 268 -1.10 9.62 11.69
CA THR A 268 -1.83 8.36 11.86
C THR A 268 -2.51 8.31 13.21
N VAL A 269 -3.78 7.91 13.19
CA VAL A 269 -4.59 7.65 14.38
C VAL A 269 -4.99 6.19 14.38
N ILE A 270 -4.80 5.53 15.51
CA ILE A 270 -5.18 4.14 15.74
C ILE A 270 -6.25 4.10 16.82
N ILE A 271 -7.36 3.47 16.51
CA ILE A 271 -8.47 3.23 17.43
C ILE A 271 -8.79 1.74 17.48
N ARG A 272 -9.38 1.31 18.60
CA ARG A 272 -10.02 0.00 18.66
C ARG A 272 -11.40 0.10 18.01
N HIS A 273 -11.73 -0.85 17.15
CA HIS A 273 -13.08 -0.95 16.61
C HIS A 273 -14.10 -1.13 17.77
N PRO A 274 -15.25 -0.42 17.79
CA PRO A 274 -16.17 -0.43 18.92
C PRO A 274 -16.70 -1.81 19.32
N HIS A 275 -16.84 -2.71 18.35
CA HIS A 275 -17.33 -4.08 18.56
C HIS A 275 -16.23 -5.11 18.83
N SER A 276 -14.95 -4.73 18.75
CA SER A 276 -13.84 -5.66 18.99
C SER A 276 -13.39 -5.66 20.45
N MET A 277 -13.22 -6.85 21.00
CA MET A 277 -12.57 -7.08 22.30
C MET A 277 -11.07 -7.39 22.17
N ARG A 278 -10.55 -7.50 20.94
CA ARG A 278 -9.15 -7.81 20.69
C ARG A 278 -8.25 -6.63 21.10
N PRO A 279 -7.01 -6.90 21.53
CA PRO A 279 -6.04 -5.84 21.79
C PRO A 279 -5.72 -5.08 20.49
N ILE A 280 -5.31 -3.82 20.64
CA ILE A 280 -4.82 -3.02 19.51
C ILE A 280 -3.50 -3.62 19.02
N CYS A 281 -3.40 -3.87 17.72
CA CYS A 281 -2.20 -4.32 17.03
C CYS A 281 -1.67 -3.19 16.15
N TYR A 282 -0.50 -2.66 16.47
CA TYR A 282 0.11 -1.59 15.68
C TYR A 282 0.75 -2.16 14.41
N PRO A 283 0.64 -1.45 13.27
CA PRO A 283 1.52 -1.68 12.13
C PRO A 283 2.98 -1.56 12.54
N ILE A 284 3.87 -2.34 11.93
CA ILE A 284 5.30 -2.37 12.30
C ILE A 284 6.01 -1.04 12.02
N GLU A 285 5.49 -0.27 11.06
CA GLU A 285 6.02 1.03 10.66
C GLU A 285 5.49 2.18 11.55
N PHE A 286 4.54 1.92 12.45
CA PHE A 286 3.92 2.97 13.26
C PHE A 286 4.83 3.47 14.39
N ILE A 287 5.11 4.76 14.38
CA ILE A 287 5.90 5.42 15.41
C ILE A 287 4.95 6.24 16.29
N ILE A 288 4.82 5.80 17.55
CA ILE A 288 4.01 6.47 18.55
C ILE A 288 4.61 7.85 18.83
N LYS A 289 3.77 8.88 18.78
CA LYS A 289 4.13 10.22 19.24
C LYS A 289 3.14 10.61 20.32
N PRO A 290 3.60 11.03 21.52
CA PRO A 290 2.67 11.57 22.50
C PRO A 290 1.90 12.73 21.86
N PRO A 291 0.60 12.91 22.19
CA PRO A 291 -0.15 14.07 21.73
C PRO A 291 0.55 15.31 22.27
N SER A 292 1.38 15.95 21.46
CA SER A 292 1.88 17.29 21.76
C SER A 292 0.67 18.21 21.71
N LEU A 293 0.45 18.95 22.80
CA LEU A 293 -0.56 19.99 22.91
C LEU A 293 -0.33 21.00 21.78
N TYR A 294 -1.08 20.90 20.68
CA TYR A 294 -1.07 21.83 19.54
C TYR A 294 -2.47 22.44 19.35
#